data_AF-H0A9H1-F1
#
_entry.id   AF-H0A9H1-F1
#
_cell.length_a   1.000
_cell.length_b   1.000
_cell.length_c   1.000
_cell.angle_alpha   90.00
_cell.angle_beta   90.00
_cell.angle_gamma   90.00
#
_symmetry.space_group_name_H-M   'P 1'
#
loop_
_entity.id
_entity.type
_entity.pdbx_description
1 polymer ?
#
loop_
_entity_poly.entity_id
_entity_poly.type
_entity_poly.pdbx_seq_one_letter_code
_entity_poly.pdbx_strand_id
1 'polypeptide(L)'
;MKAQSTLEFIGSFLFFIAVLASVITITLSDVPQFNTYAETTEKNLEVRKVTDLLLTSPGYHSNGTGGTDWENYMKDVEQPGLASDYLEIDRSKLNVLNTVDPSAYNYGNFTSDIDTSYDYNFNFTWYPIVETHRTFTRENPPSDPDIQEPQTTFYENAENRVHYGEITLEGGTRRFLVTAYDGDYNTTYVTDFEWDFQGRTPRSTGDTIDIGGTEFVIQDIQNRDDRPGTALTLQTHLKEFGRNPQTAEGSRVKLNRYAILDDPSSSEEIVKVEVLAW
;
A
#
# COMPACT_ATOMS: atom_id res chain seq x y z
N MET A 1 -62.92 43.10 -24.01
CA MET A 1 -62.89 41.64 -23.80
C MET A 1 -62.00 40.89 -24.80
N LYS A 2 -62.13 41.02 -26.13
CA LYS A 2 -61.26 40.27 -27.08
C LYS A 2 -59.76 40.57 -26.98
N ALA A 3 -59.35 41.84 -26.79
CA ALA A 3 -57.94 42.22 -26.69
C ALA A 3 -57.26 41.74 -25.39
N GLN A 4 -58.01 41.57 -24.30
CA GLN A 4 -57.50 41.14 -23.01
C GLN A 4 -57.16 39.64 -23.02
N SER A 5 -58.04 38.81 -23.62
CA SER A 5 -57.79 37.38 -23.80
C SER A 5 -56.60 37.08 -24.72
N THR A 6 -56.34 37.95 -25.72
CA THR A 6 -55.15 37.80 -26.60
C THR A 6 -53.85 38.16 -25.86
N LEU A 7 -53.89 39.16 -24.98
CA LEU A 7 -52.74 39.57 -24.16
C LEU A 7 -52.42 38.52 -23.08
N GLU A 8 -53.45 37.94 -22.45
CA GLU A 8 -53.31 36.83 -21.50
C GLU A 8 -52.72 35.58 -22.19
N PHE A 9 -53.17 35.24 -23.40
CA PHE A 9 -52.62 34.11 -24.16
C PHE A 9 -51.14 34.31 -24.51
N ILE A 10 -50.76 35.50 -24.99
CA ILE A 10 -49.36 35.82 -25.29
C ILE A 10 -48.51 35.80 -24.01
N GLY A 11 -49.02 36.33 -22.90
CA GLY A 11 -48.36 36.29 -21.61
C GLY A 11 -48.13 34.86 -21.11
N SER A 12 -49.15 34.00 -21.17
CA SER A 12 -49.03 32.59 -20.79
C SER A 12 -48.08 31.82 -21.71
N PHE A 13 -48.08 32.12 -23.02
CA PHE A 13 -47.16 31.49 -23.97
C PHE A 13 -45.69 31.89 -23.72
N LEU A 14 -45.42 33.17 -23.46
CA LEU A 14 -44.09 33.65 -23.09
C LEU A 14 -43.62 33.07 -21.75
N PHE A 15 -44.53 32.97 -20.77
CA PHE A 15 -44.24 32.34 -19.49
C PHE A 15 -43.93 30.85 -19.66
N PHE A 16 -44.69 30.14 -20.51
CA PHE A 16 -44.43 28.74 -20.83
C PHE A 16 -43.04 28.55 -21.47
N ILE A 17 -42.65 29.40 -22.41
CA ILE A 17 -41.31 29.38 -23.02
C ILE A 17 -40.23 29.66 -21.97
N ALA A 18 -40.43 30.64 -21.08
CA ALA A 18 -39.48 30.96 -20.03
C ALA A 18 -39.30 29.79 -19.04
N VAL A 19 -40.40 29.12 -18.65
CA VAL A 19 -40.37 27.92 -17.82
C VAL A 19 -39.66 26.77 -18.54
N LEU A 20 -39.96 26.53 -19.81
CA LEU A 20 -39.31 25.49 -20.61
C LEU A 20 -37.80 25.72 -20.74
N ALA A 21 -37.40 26.96 -21.04
CA ALA A 21 -35.98 27.34 -21.10
C ALA A 21 -35.29 27.17 -19.74
N SER A 22 -35.97 27.53 -18.64
CA SER A 22 -35.45 27.35 -17.29
C SER A 22 -35.26 25.86 -16.96
N VAL A 23 -36.25 25.02 -17.28
CA VAL A 23 -36.16 23.56 -17.09
C VAL A 23 -35.02 22.98 -17.91
N ILE A 24 -34.91 23.32 -19.20
CA ILE A 24 -33.83 22.87 -20.08
C ILE A 24 -32.46 23.27 -19.50
N THR A 25 -32.31 24.51 -19.05
CA THR A 25 -31.05 25.01 -18.48
C THR A 25 -30.69 24.28 -17.18
N ILE A 26 -31.68 23.99 -16.32
CA ILE A 26 -31.49 23.22 -15.08
C ILE A 26 -31.10 21.76 -15.39
N THR A 27 -31.78 21.09 -16.32
CA THR A 27 -31.39 19.73 -16.74
C THR A 27 -30.03 19.70 -17.44
N LEU A 28 -29.66 20.76 -18.18
CA LEU A 28 -28.33 20.86 -18.79
C LEU A 28 -27.23 21.13 -17.76
N SER A 29 -27.53 21.79 -16.63
CA SER A 29 -26.56 21.96 -15.54
C SER A 29 -26.26 20.68 -14.74
N ASP A 30 -27.10 19.65 -14.86
CA ASP A 30 -26.84 18.32 -14.29
C ASP A 30 -25.97 17.43 -15.22
N VAL A 31 -25.87 17.76 -16.51
CA VAL A 31 -25.01 17.03 -17.48
C VAL A 31 -23.51 17.14 -17.15
N PRO A 32 -22.96 18.30 -16.75
CA PRO A 32 -21.59 18.41 -16.25
C PRO A 32 -21.30 17.49 -15.06
N GLN A 33 -22.26 17.34 -14.14
CA GLN A 33 -22.11 16.43 -13.00
C GLN A 33 -22.08 14.98 -13.49
N PHE A 34 -22.98 14.59 -14.40
CA PHE A 34 -22.98 13.26 -14.99
C PHE A 34 -21.66 12.92 -15.70
N ASN A 35 -21.10 13.83 -16.50
CA ASN A 35 -19.81 13.62 -17.17
C ASN A 35 -18.66 13.46 -16.15
N THR A 36 -18.65 14.27 -15.10
CA THR A 36 -17.64 14.18 -14.04
C THR A 36 -17.75 12.86 -13.27
N TYR A 37 -18.97 12.39 -12.99
CA TYR A 37 -19.21 11.10 -12.34
C TYR A 37 -18.87 9.91 -13.25
N ALA A 38 -19.17 10.01 -14.55
CA ALA A 38 -18.82 9.00 -15.53
C ALA A 38 -17.30 8.88 -15.68
N GLU A 39 -16.59 10.00 -15.85
CA GLU A 39 -15.13 10.03 -15.95
C GLU A 39 -14.46 9.51 -14.66
N THR A 40 -14.97 9.89 -13.48
CA THR A 40 -14.45 9.35 -12.21
C THR A 40 -14.68 7.85 -12.09
N THR A 41 -15.83 7.36 -12.57
CA THR A 41 -16.15 5.91 -12.55
C THR A 41 -15.27 5.14 -13.52
N GLU A 42 -15.08 5.66 -14.73
CA GLU A 42 -14.18 5.12 -15.76
C GLU A 42 -12.74 5.04 -15.24
N LYS A 43 -12.22 6.15 -14.68
CA LYS A 43 -10.89 6.19 -14.07
C LYS A 43 -10.73 5.15 -12.96
N ASN A 44 -11.73 5.00 -12.08
CA ASN A 44 -11.71 3.98 -11.02
C ASN A 44 -11.71 2.55 -11.57
N LEU A 45 -12.49 2.28 -12.64
CA LEU A 45 -12.52 0.96 -13.28
C LEU A 45 -11.19 0.65 -13.98
N GLU A 46 -10.60 1.62 -14.67
CA GLU A 46 -9.30 1.45 -15.32
C GLU A 46 -8.19 1.24 -14.28
N VAL A 47 -8.11 2.08 -13.24
CA VAL A 47 -7.15 1.91 -12.13
C VAL A 47 -7.26 0.52 -11.53
N ARG A 48 -8.48 0.04 -11.28
CA ARG A 48 -8.70 -1.30 -10.75
C ARG A 48 -8.21 -2.37 -11.73
N LYS A 49 -8.59 -2.30 -13.00
CA LYS A 49 -8.15 -3.23 -14.05
C LYS A 49 -6.63 -3.29 -14.11
N VAL A 50 -5.96 -2.14 -14.23
CA VAL A 50 -4.50 -2.04 -14.35
C VAL A 50 -3.81 -2.61 -13.11
N THR A 51 -4.32 -2.32 -11.93
CA THR A 51 -3.74 -2.84 -10.68
C THR A 51 -3.98 -4.34 -10.53
N ASP A 52 -5.17 -4.85 -10.90
CA ASP A 52 -5.45 -6.28 -10.93
C ASP A 52 -4.47 -7.00 -11.86
N LEU A 53 -4.29 -6.51 -13.09
CA LEU A 53 -3.34 -7.06 -14.06
C LEU A 53 -1.92 -7.17 -13.50
N LEU A 54 -1.45 -6.11 -12.84
CA LEU A 54 -0.11 -6.05 -12.28
C LEU A 54 0.10 -7.08 -11.14
N LEU A 55 -0.93 -7.29 -10.33
CA LEU A 55 -0.90 -8.11 -9.11
C LEU A 55 -1.32 -9.57 -9.31
N THR A 56 -2.01 -9.91 -10.40
CA THR A 56 -2.47 -11.30 -10.64
C THR A 56 -1.76 -11.97 -11.80
N SER A 57 -1.12 -11.22 -12.70
CA SER A 57 -0.36 -11.83 -13.79
C SER A 57 0.94 -12.43 -13.25
N PRO A 58 1.20 -13.73 -13.40
CA PRO A 58 2.43 -14.35 -12.92
C PRO A 58 3.66 -13.74 -13.62
N GLY A 59 4.76 -13.59 -12.87
CA GLY A 59 6.09 -13.36 -13.41
C GLY A 59 6.88 -14.66 -13.47
N TYR A 60 7.82 -14.75 -14.43
CA TYR A 60 8.83 -15.79 -14.66
C TYR A 60 8.53 -16.93 -15.66
N HIS A 61 9.47 -17.09 -16.62
CA HIS A 61 9.68 -18.27 -17.45
C HIS A 61 11.16 -18.72 -17.38
N SER A 62 11.47 -19.99 -17.64
CA SER A 62 12.83 -20.55 -17.51
C SER A 62 13.62 -20.65 -18.83
N ASN A 63 13.15 -20.06 -19.93
CA ASN A 63 13.76 -20.21 -21.26
C ASN A 63 14.93 -19.25 -21.52
N GLY A 64 16.00 -19.41 -20.76
CA GLY A 64 17.36 -19.12 -21.21
C GLY A 64 17.81 -17.65 -21.34
N THR A 65 16.94 -16.65 -21.18
CA THR A 65 17.33 -15.22 -21.26
C THR A 65 17.23 -14.44 -19.96
N GLY A 66 16.52 -14.92 -18.94
CA GLY A 66 16.35 -14.21 -17.65
C GLY A 66 15.51 -12.94 -17.80
N GLY A 67 14.28 -12.97 -17.29
CA GLY A 67 13.29 -11.89 -17.37
C GLY A 67 11.95 -12.38 -16.83
N THR A 68 11.03 -11.47 -16.51
CA THR A 68 9.73 -11.85 -15.93
C THR A 68 8.63 -12.13 -16.95
N ASP A 69 8.77 -11.74 -18.23
CA ASP A 69 7.85 -11.97 -19.37
C ASP A 69 6.37 -11.60 -19.15
N TRP A 70 6.01 -11.15 -17.96
CA TRP A 70 4.66 -10.80 -17.53
C TRP A 70 4.06 -9.70 -18.43
N GLU A 71 4.87 -8.83 -19.01
CA GLU A 71 4.47 -7.84 -20.01
C GLU A 71 3.86 -8.46 -21.27
N ASN A 72 4.28 -9.66 -21.65
CA ASN A 72 3.72 -10.39 -22.79
C ASN A 72 2.34 -10.97 -22.48
N TYR A 73 2.07 -11.27 -21.20
CA TYR A 73 0.79 -11.81 -20.73
C TYR A 73 -0.22 -10.71 -20.37
N MET A 74 0.20 -9.44 -20.26
CA MET A 74 -0.72 -8.32 -19.97
C MET A 74 -1.81 -8.13 -21.04
N LYS A 75 -1.56 -8.59 -22.27
CA LYS A 75 -2.51 -8.54 -23.40
C LYS A 75 -3.50 -9.70 -23.42
N ASP A 76 -3.21 -10.80 -22.73
CA ASP A 76 -3.99 -12.04 -22.76
C ASP A 76 -5.06 -12.11 -21.66
N VAL A 77 -5.10 -11.12 -20.75
CA VAL A 77 -6.10 -11.07 -19.69
C VAL A 77 -7.36 -10.37 -20.20
N GLU A 78 -8.28 -11.16 -20.71
CA GLU A 78 -9.50 -10.68 -21.37
C GLU A 78 -10.52 -10.03 -20.41
N GLN A 79 -10.40 -10.19 -19.08
CA GLN A 79 -11.38 -9.65 -18.12
C GLN A 79 -10.77 -9.20 -16.78
N PRO A 80 -11.20 -8.04 -16.22
CA PRO A 80 -10.87 -7.68 -14.85
C PRO A 80 -11.49 -8.69 -13.88
N GLY A 81 -10.64 -9.34 -13.08
CA GLY A 81 -11.08 -10.29 -12.05
C GLY A 81 -12.00 -9.61 -11.03
N LEU A 82 -13.02 -10.33 -10.57
CA LEU A 82 -13.71 -9.94 -9.34
C LEU A 82 -12.70 -10.09 -8.18
N ALA A 83 -12.73 -9.16 -7.23
CA ALA A 83 -11.78 -8.98 -6.13
C ALA A 83 -11.73 -10.11 -5.08
N SER A 84 -11.85 -11.38 -5.49
CA SER A 84 -11.75 -12.55 -4.61
C SER A 84 -10.37 -13.19 -4.58
N ASP A 85 -9.42 -12.73 -5.40
CA ASP A 85 -8.24 -13.51 -5.68
C ASP A 85 -7.05 -13.08 -4.82
N TYR A 86 -6.33 -14.08 -4.31
CA TYR A 86 -5.02 -13.94 -3.69
C TYR A 86 -4.13 -13.05 -4.57
N LEU A 87 -3.77 -11.86 -4.08
CA LEU A 87 -2.93 -10.90 -4.80
C LEU A 87 -1.49 -11.11 -4.37
N GLU A 88 -0.61 -11.36 -5.33
CA GLU A 88 0.78 -11.69 -5.07
C GLU A 88 1.72 -10.78 -5.87
N ILE A 89 2.78 -10.31 -5.22
CA ILE A 89 3.79 -9.48 -5.85
C ILE A 89 5.09 -10.26 -5.94
N ASP A 90 5.41 -10.64 -7.17
CA ASP A 90 6.75 -11.10 -7.54
C ASP A 90 7.74 -9.93 -7.43
N ARG A 91 8.73 -10.06 -6.55
CA ARG A 91 9.75 -9.02 -6.35
C ARG A 91 10.63 -8.82 -7.58
N SER A 92 10.91 -9.89 -8.33
CA SER A 92 11.70 -9.80 -9.56
C SER A 92 10.98 -8.95 -10.61
N LYS A 93 9.64 -9.03 -10.66
CA LYS A 93 8.78 -8.18 -11.49
C LYS A 93 8.90 -6.71 -11.08
N LEU A 94 8.84 -6.41 -9.78
CA LEU A 94 9.05 -5.05 -9.30
C LEU A 94 10.41 -4.51 -9.76
N ASN A 95 11.48 -5.30 -9.66
CA ASN A 95 12.83 -4.83 -10.03
C ASN A 95 12.96 -4.41 -11.50
N VAL A 96 12.22 -5.03 -12.42
CA VAL A 96 12.29 -4.74 -13.87
C VAL A 96 11.55 -3.45 -14.26
N LEU A 97 10.50 -3.05 -13.53
CA LEU A 97 9.72 -1.83 -13.81
C LEU A 97 10.60 -0.58 -13.73
N ASN A 98 10.60 0.31 -14.72
CA ASN A 98 11.37 1.56 -14.63
C ASN A 98 10.58 2.76 -15.12
N THR A 99 10.80 3.94 -14.56
CA THR A 99 10.08 5.14 -15.04
C THR A 99 10.73 5.73 -16.30
N VAL A 100 12.06 5.77 -16.38
CA VAL A 100 12.79 6.54 -17.42
C VAL A 100 13.89 5.73 -18.13
N ASP A 101 14.09 4.45 -17.81
CA ASP A 101 15.18 3.67 -18.39
C ASP A 101 14.77 3.00 -19.73
N PRO A 102 15.33 3.41 -20.88
CA PRO A 102 15.01 2.80 -22.18
C PRO A 102 15.65 1.43 -22.39
N SER A 103 16.59 1.01 -21.53
CA SER A 103 17.22 -0.32 -21.58
C SER A 103 16.45 -1.39 -20.80
N ALA A 104 15.39 -0.97 -20.09
CA ALA A 104 14.48 -1.83 -19.34
C ALA A 104 13.02 -1.54 -19.74
N TYR A 105 12.10 -2.40 -19.29
CA TYR A 105 10.67 -2.16 -19.47
C TYR A 105 10.26 -0.92 -18.68
N ASN A 106 9.87 0.14 -19.38
CA ASN A 106 9.59 1.43 -18.77
C ASN A 106 8.11 1.83 -18.80
N TYR A 107 7.80 2.95 -18.14
CA TYR A 107 6.44 3.46 -18.04
C TYR A 107 5.79 3.71 -19.40
N GLY A 108 6.54 4.14 -20.42
CA GLY A 108 6.00 4.30 -21.77
C GLY A 108 5.66 2.98 -22.46
N ASN A 109 6.44 1.93 -22.21
CA ASN A 109 6.09 0.57 -22.66
C ASN A 109 4.81 0.08 -21.97
N PHE A 110 4.72 0.28 -20.65
CA PHE A 110 3.55 -0.08 -19.84
C PHE A 110 2.25 0.56 -20.31
N THR A 111 2.24 1.88 -20.50
CA THR A 111 1.02 2.57 -20.96
C THR A 111 0.62 2.14 -22.37
N SER A 112 1.61 1.87 -23.24
CA SER A 112 1.36 1.39 -24.59
C SER A 112 0.85 -0.05 -24.65
N ASP A 113 1.34 -0.95 -23.78
CA ASP A 113 0.97 -2.36 -23.82
C ASP A 113 -0.40 -2.64 -23.17
N ILE A 114 -0.78 -1.84 -22.17
CA ILE A 114 -2.07 -1.95 -21.49
C ILE A 114 -3.17 -1.08 -22.15
N ASP A 115 -2.78 -0.17 -23.04
CA ASP A 115 -3.66 0.82 -23.67
C ASP A 115 -4.39 1.67 -22.63
N THR A 116 -3.61 2.35 -21.79
CA THR A 116 -4.15 3.19 -20.71
C THR A 116 -4.61 4.56 -21.19
N SER A 117 -5.78 5.00 -20.74
CA SER A 117 -6.35 6.32 -21.05
C SER A 117 -5.83 7.42 -20.12
N TYR A 118 -5.31 7.05 -18.95
CA TYR A 118 -4.86 7.98 -17.91
C TYR A 118 -3.36 7.86 -17.61
N ASP A 119 -2.83 8.85 -16.89
CA ASP A 119 -1.49 8.75 -16.30
C ASP A 119 -1.58 8.11 -14.91
N TYR A 120 -0.50 7.43 -14.51
CA TYR A 120 -0.45 6.63 -13.29
C TYR A 120 0.84 6.82 -12.51
N ASN A 121 0.72 6.67 -11.19
CA ASN A 121 1.82 6.45 -10.26
C ASN A 121 1.48 5.28 -9.35
N PHE A 122 2.39 4.31 -9.27
CA PHE A 122 2.32 3.15 -8.40
C PHE A 122 3.41 3.28 -7.34
N ASN A 123 3.02 3.23 -6.07
CA ASN A 123 3.92 3.24 -4.93
C ASN A 123 3.75 1.95 -4.12
N PHE A 124 4.83 1.17 -4.05
CA PHE A 124 4.92 -0.12 -3.38
C PHE A 124 5.63 0.05 -2.05
N THR A 125 4.90 -0.19 -0.97
CA THR A 125 5.42 -0.13 0.40
C THR A 125 5.21 -1.48 1.08
N TRP A 126 6.28 -2.06 1.63
CA TRP A 126 6.24 -3.36 2.29
C TRP A 126 6.15 -3.19 3.81
N TYR A 127 5.27 -3.99 4.42
CA TYR A 127 4.97 -4.00 5.85
C TYR A 127 5.21 -5.38 6.47
N PRO A 128 6.47 -5.78 6.71
CA PRO A 128 6.74 -7.00 7.45
C PRO A 128 6.34 -6.87 8.91
N ILE A 129 5.80 -7.95 9.48
CA ILE A 129 5.35 -8.00 10.88
C ILE A 129 6.27 -8.92 11.67
N VAL A 130 6.83 -8.40 12.77
CA VAL A 130 7.57 -9.18 13.74
C VAL A 130 6.63 -9.59 14.88
N GLU A 131 6.42 -10.90 14.99
CA GLU A 131 5.59 -11.50 16.01
C GLU A 131 6.39 -11.74 17.30
N THR A 132 6.08 -11.01 18.37
CA THR A 132 6.75 -11.15 19.68
C THR A 132 5.88 -11.90 20.70
N HIS A 133 5.32 -13.03 20.28
CA HIS A 133 4.37 -13.82 21.10
C HIS A 133 5.00 -14.52 22.31
N ARG A 134 6.34 -14.64 22.36
CA ARG A 134 7.03 -15.29 23.46
C ARG A 134 7.35 -14.26 24.54
N THR A 135 7.29 -14.68 25.80
CA THR A 135 7.40 -13.75 26.92
C THR A 135 8.30 -14.31 28.02
N PHE A 136 8.96 -13.43 28.76
CA PHE A 136 9.62 -13.76 30.01
C PHE A 136 9.51 -12.61 31.01
N THR A 137 9.92 -12.87 32.26
CA THR A 137 10.03 -11.85 33.29
C THR A 137 11.48 -11.37 33.32
N ARG A 138 11.71 -10.05 33.29
CA ARG A 138 13.06 -9.47 33.41
C ARG A 138 13.86 -10.10 34.54
N GLU A 139 15.17 -10.20 34.35
CA GLU A 139 16.14 -10.88 35.24
C GLU A 139 15.96 -12.42 35.31
N ASN A 140 14.97 -12.97 34.60
CA ASN A 140 14.74 -14.40 34.49
C ASN A 140 14.40 -14.79 33.03
N PRO A 141 15.34 -14.56 32.09
CA PRO A 141 15.17 -14.96 30.70
C PRO A 141 15.09 -16.49 30.55
N PRO A 142 14.51 -16.99 29.45
CA PRO A 142 14.60 -18.41 29.13
C PRO A 142 16.06 -18.83 28.94
N SER A 143 16.33 -20.13 29.13
CA SER A 143 17.64 -20.73 28.81
C SER A 143 17.75 -21.17 27.35
N ASP A 144 16.62 -21.23 26.63
CA ASP A 144 16.54 -21.51 25.21
C ASP A 144 15.40 -20.68 24.56
N PRO A 145 15.71 -19.64 23.77
CA PRO A 145 17.06 -19.12 23.55
C PRO A 145 17.66 -18.50 24.83
N ASP A 146 18.99 -18.53 24.98
CA ASP A 146 19.69 -17.84 26.06
C ASP A 146 19.74 -16.32 25.80
N ILE A 147 18.78 -15.58 26.36
CA ILE A 147 18.63 -14.15 26.11
C ILE A 147 19.53 -13.36 27.08
N GLN A 148 20.49 -12.63 26.53
CA GLN A 148 21.28 -11.67 27.30
C GLN A 148 20.58 -10.31 27.29
N GLU A 149 19.98 -9.94 28.42
CA GLU A 149 19.14 -8.74 28.53
C GLU A 149 19.93 -7.43 28.36
N PRO A 150 19.27 -6.34 27.90
CA PRO A 150 19.90 -5.02 27.82
C PRO A 150 20.33 -4.51 29.21
N GLN A 151 21.59 -4.11 29.33
CA GLN A 151 22.16 -3.52 30.54
C GLN A 151 22.02 -1.99 30.52
N THR A 152 20.78 -1.51 30.43
CA THR A 152 20.50 -0.07 30.38
C THR A 152 19.52 0.32 31.48
N THR A 153 19.72 1.50 32.06
CA THR A 153 18.77 2.07 33.04
C THR A 153 17.37 2.23 32.45
N PHE A 154 17.25 2.42 31.13
CA PHE A 154 15.96 2.42 30.46
C PHE A 154 15.29 1.05 30.62
N TYR A 155 15.97 -0.03 30.24
CA TYR A 155 15.46 -1.40 30.36
C TYR A 155 15.13 -1.78 31.81
N GLU A 156 15.97 -1.40 32.77
CA GLU A 156 15.77 -1.63 34.21
C GLU A 156 14.52 -0.91 34.78
N ASN A 157 14.08 0.18 34.15
CA ASN A 157 12.88 0.90 34.53
C ASN A 157 11.61 0.49 33.78
N ALA A 158 11.72 -0.43 32.81
CA ALA A 158 10.56 -0.97 32.11
C ALA A 158 9.65 -1.78 33.05
N GLU A 159 8.51 -2.20 32.55
CA GLU A 159 7.70 -3.22 33.21
C GLU A 159 8.35 -4.61 33.15
N ASN A 160 7.94 -5.49 34.08
CA ASN A 160 8.58 -6.78 34.27
C ASN A 160 8.38 -7.77 33.13
N ARG A 161 7.28 -7.66 32.37
CA ARG A 161 6.99 -8.59 31.28
C ARG A 161 7.67 -8.09 30.01
N VAL A 162 8.48 -8.94 29.42
CA VAL A 162 9.20 -8.68 28.17
C VAL A 162 8.69 -9.64 27.11
N HIS A 163 8.39 -9.10 25.93
CA HIS A 163 8.02 -9.88 24.76
C HIS A 163 9.20 -10.01 23.81
N TYR A 164 9.29 -11.13 23.11
CA TYR A 164 10.40 -11.36 22.20
C TYR A 164 10.01 -12.21 21.00
N GLY A 165 10.74 -11.97 19.91
CA GLY A 165 10.53 -12.63 18.62
C GLY A 165 11.68 -12.35 17.67
N GLU A 166 11.66 -13.00 16.52
CA GLU A 166 12.64 -12.77 15.46
C GLU A 166 11.96 -12.78 14.10
N ILE A 167 12.60 -12.13 13.14
CA ILE A 167 12.19 -12.14 11.74
C ILE A 167 13.43 -12.34 10.87
N THR A 168 13.25 -13.02 9.74
CA THR A 168 14.32 -13.18 8.75
C THR A 168 13.84 -12.59 7.43
N LEU A 169 14.45 -11.48 7.02
CA LEU A 169 14.15 -10.77 5.77
C LEU A 169 15.46 -10.56 5.01
N GLU A 170 15.43 -10.59 3.68
CA GLU A 170 16.63 -10.37 2.85
C GLU A 170 17.84 -11.24 3.22
N GLY A 171 17.60 -12.46 3.72
CA GLY A 171 18.66 -13.35 4.22
C GLY A 171 19.32 -12.89 5.53
N GLY A 172 18.85 -11.81 6.15
CA GLY A 172 19.27 -11.33 7.46
C GLY A 172 18.23 -11.64 8.54
N THR A 173 18.68 -12.21 9.65
CA THR A 173 17.83 -12.40 10.84
C THR A 173 18.04 -11.26 11.84
N ARG A 174 16.95 -10.74 12.39
CA ARG A 174 16.97 -9.84 13.55
C ARG A 174 16.08 -10.38 14.65
N ARG A 175 16.53 -10.18 15.89
CA ARG A 175 15.82 -10.54 17.11
C ARG A 175 15.40 -9.27 17.82
N PHE A 176 14.23 -9.32 18.41
CA PHE A 176 13.55 -8.20 19.03
C PHE A 176 13.19 -8.55 20.46
N LEU A 177 13.49 -7.64 21.38
CA LEU A 177 12.84 -7.56 22.69
C LEU A 177 11.92 -6.36 22.69
N VAL A 178 10.78 -6.47 23.36
CA VAL A 178 9.78 -5.40 23.46
C VAL A 178 9.41 -5.24 24.93
N THR A 179 9.47 -4.01 25.40
CA THR A 179 9.23 -3.67 26.80
C THR A 179 8.14 -2.61 26.90
N ALA A 180 7.39 -2.65 28.00
CA ALA A 180 6.35 -1.68 28.29
C ALA A 180 6.80 -0.60 29.27
N TYR A 181 6.22 0.58 29.11
CA TYR A 181 6.24 1.68 30.07
C TYR A 181 4.81 2.19 30.23
N ASP A 182 4.36 2.35 31.47
CA ASP A 182 3.01 2.84 31.80
C ASP A 182 1.88 2.04 31.13
N GLY A 183 2.05 0.73 30.99
CA GLY A 183 1.09 -0.21 30.40
C GLY A 183 1.21 -0.38 28.88
N ASP A 184 2.01 0.43 28.21
CA ASP A 184 2.13 0.42 26.74
C ASP A 184 3.46 -0.18 26.29
N TYR A 185 3.42 -1.26 25.49
CA TYR A 185 4.60 -1.75 24.79
C TYR A 185 4.94 -0.83 23.63
N ASN A 186 5.91 0.05 23.83
CA ASN A 186 6.28 1.12 22.88
C ASN A 186 7.79 1.19 22.64
N THR A 187 8.55 0.28 23.24
CA THR A 187 10.01 0.26 23.18
C THR A 187 10.47 -1.11 22.71
N THR A 188 11.44 -1.13 21.79
CA THR A 188 12.10 -2.35 21.35
C THR A 188 13.62 -2.26 21.39
N TYR A 189 14.26 -3.40 21.60
CA TYR A 189 15.70 -3.59 21.43
C TYR A 189 15.91 -4.57 20.30
N VAL A 190 16.88 -4.29 19.43
CA VAL A 190 17.11 -5.08 18.21
C VAL A 190 18.56 -5.56 18.18
N THR A 191 18.76 -6.83 17.86
CA THR A 191 20.08 -7.42 17.70
C THR A 191 20.14 -8.32 16.46
N ASP A 192 21.32 -8.36 15.86
CA ASP A 192 21.71 -9.23 14.76
C ASP A 192 22.50 -10.46 15.22
N PHE A 193 22.92 -10.46 16.49
CA PHE A 193 23.72 -11.51 17.11
C PHE A 193 22.86 -12.42 18.01
N GLU A 194 23.40 -13.56 18.43
CA GLU A 194 22.69 -14.65 19.15
C GLU A 194 21.98 -14.19 20.44
N TRP A 195 20.72 -13.73 20.32
CA TRP A 195 19.88 -13.25 21.44
C TRP A 195 20.58 -12.34 22.46
N ASP A 196 21.60 -11.61 22.02
CA ASP A 196 22.41 -10.73 22.85
C ASP A 196 22.02 -9.27 22.65
N PHE A 197 21.41 -8.70 23.68
CA PHE A 197 20.96 -7.32 23.72
C PHE A 197 21.82 -6.44 24.63
N GLN A 198 22.95 -6.94 25.13
CA GLN A 198 23.88 -6.14 25.91
C GLN A 198 24.41 -4.97 25.05
N GLY A 199 24.38 -3.77 25.63
CA GLY A 199 24.79 -2.54 24.92
C GLY A 199 23.87 -2.10 23.78
N ARG A 200 22.71 -2.75 23.56
CA ARG A 200 21.73 -2.29 22.57
C ARG A 200 20.95 -1.10 23.10
N THR A 201 20.78 -0.09 22.26
CA THR A 201 19.99 1.09 22.57
C THR A 201 18.50 0.81 22.34
N PRO A 202 17.61 1.37 23.18
CA PRO A 202 16.17 1.29 22.92
C PRO A 202 15.83 2.00 21.61
N ARG A 203 14.82 1.49 20.92
CA ARG A 203 14.20 2.05 19.72
C ARG A 203 12.69 2.13 19.90
N SER A 204 12.04 3.04 19.20
CA SER A 204 10.59 3.23 19.19
C SER A 204 10.07 3.48 17.78
N THR A 205 8.77 3.72 17.67
CA THR A 205 8.13 4.09 16.39
C THR A 205 8.84 5.29 15.74
N GLY A 206 9.19 5.15 14.47
CA GLY A 206 9.94 6.13 13.67
C GLY A 206 11.44 5.85 13.56
N ASP A 207 12.00 5.01 14.45
CA ASP A 207 13.40 4.62 14.35
C ASP A 207 13.63 3.63 13.20
N THR A 208 14.81 3.66 12.59
CA THR A 208 15.18 2.76 11.50
C THR A 208 15.97 1.56 12.01
N ILE A 209 15.85 0.42 11.33
CA ILE A 209 16.62 -0.81 11.54
C ILE A 209 17.11 -1.32 10.18
N ASP A 210 18.34 -1.85 10.12
CA ASP A 210 18.84 -2.54 8.94
C ASP A 210 18.62 -4.05 9.09
N ILE A 211 18.05 -4.68 8.07
CA ILE A 211 17.90 -6.15 7.98
C ILE A 211 18.39 -6.59 6.60
N GLY A 212 19.46 -7.38 6.57
CA GLY A 212 20.03 -7.89 5.32
C GLY A 212 20.44 -6.80 4.32
N GLY A 213 20.83 -5.61 4.80
CA GLY A 213 21.21 -4.47 3.94
C GLY A 213 20.04 -3.61 3.47
N THR A 214 18.81 -3.89 3.92
CA THR A 214 17.63 -3.05 3.67
C THR A 214 17.23 -2.32 4.94
N GLU A 215 17.01 -1.01 4.83
CA GLU A 215 16.53 -0.18 5.92
C GLU A 215 15.00 -0.26 6.03
N PHE A 216 14.52 -0.50 7.26
CA PHE A 216 13.12 -0.49 7.63
C PHE A 216 12.89 0.53 8.73
N VAL A 217 11.78 1.26 8.65
CA VAL A 217 11.27 2.10 9.75
C VAL A 217 10.38 1.25 10.63
N ILE A 218 10.50 1.38 11.96
CA ILE A 218 9.52 0.83 12.90
C ILE A 218 8.26 1.70 12.78
N GLN A 219 7.26 1.21 12.06
CA GLN A 219 6.04 1.95 11.78
C GLN A 219 5.06 1.93 12.95
N ASP A 220 4.97 0.78 13.63
CA ASP A 220 4.09 0.63 14.79
C ASP A 220 4.57 -0.49 15.72
N ILE A 221 4.20 -0.37 17.00
CA ILE A 221 4.39 -1.38 18.04
C ILE A 221 3.02 -1.60 18.68
N GLN A 222 2.29 -2.58 18.17
CA GLN A 222 0.88 -2.77 18.48
C GLN A 222 0.69 -3.72 19.67
N ASN A 223 0.09 -3.18 20.74
CA ASN A 223 -0.47 -3.98 21.84
C ASN A 223 -1.64 -4.81 21.33
N ARG A 224 -1.65 -6.11 21.65
CA ARG A 224 -2.74 -7.01 21.25
C ARG A 224 -3.50 -7.50 22.47
N ASP A 225 -4.75 -7.07 22.57
CA ASP A 225 -5.63 -7.46 23.67
C ASP A 225 -5.99 -8.97 23.61
N ASP A 226 -6.15 -9.50 22.39
CA ASP A 226 -6.68 -10.85 22.14
C ASP A 226 -5.59 -11.90 21.84
N ARG A 227 -4.31 -11.51 21.76
CA ARG A 227 -3.19 -12.42 21.48
C ARG A 227 -2.01 -12.11 22.39
N PRO A 228 -1.34 -13.11 22.99
CA PRO A 228 -0.14 -12.86 23.78
C PRO A 228 0.94 -12.20 22.93
N GLY A 229 1.56 -11.16 23.48
CA GLY A 229 2.67 -10.45 22.85
C GLY A 229 2.28 -9.20 22.06
N THR A 230 3.30 -8.56 21.52
CA THR A 230 3.19 -7.33 20.72
C THR A 230 3.50 -7.65 19.25
N ALA A 231 2.87 -6.95 18.31
CA ALA A 231 3.24 -7.03 16.90
C ALA A 231 4.02 -5.78 16.52
N LEU A 232 5.24 -5.93 15.99
CA LEU A 232 5.98 -4.81 15.44
C LEU A 232 5.79 -4.76 13.94
N THR A 233 5.27 -3.64 13.45
CA THR A 233 5.14 -3.40 12.01
C THR A 233 6.36 -2.64 11.55
N LEU A 234 7.12 -3.26 10.66
CA LEU A 234 8.21 -2.62 9.93
C LEU A 234 7.66 -2.00 8.65
N GLN A 235 8.33 -0.99 8.11
CA GLN A 235 7.95 -0.38 6.84
C GLN A 235 9.19 -0.09 6.01
N THR A 236 9.18 -0.49 4.74
CA THR A 236 10.17 -0.02 3.77
C THR A 236 9.53 0.28 2.42
N HIS A 237 10.08 1.26 1.72
CA HIS A 237 9.66 1.59 0.37
C HIS A 237 10.37 0.66 -0.62
N LEU A 238 9.59 -0.16 -1.34
CA LEU A 238 10.15 -1.05 -2.34
C LEU A 238 10.40 -0.33 -3.66
N LYS A 239 9.38 0.40 -4.14
CA LYS A 239 9.43 0.98 -5.47
C LYS A 239 8.37 2.03 -5.73
N GLU A 240 8.76 3.04 -6.51
CA GLU A 240 7.83 3.94 -7.18
C GLU A 240 7.97 3.76 -8.69
N PHE A 241 6.85 3.67 -9.39
CA PHE A 241 6.79 3.46 -10.84
C PHE A 241 5.70 4.34 -11.45
N GLY A 242 6.02 5.04 -12.53
CA GLY A 242 5.09 5.91 -13.25
C GLY A 242 5.40 7.40 -13.13
N ARG A 243 4.48 8.24 -13.58
CA ARG A 243 4.70 9.69 -13.59
C ARG A 243 4.72 10.27 -12.18
N ASN A 244 5.46 11.37 -12.02
CA ASN A 244 5.51 12.07 -10.75
C ASN A 244 4.14 12.71 -10.46
N PRO A 245 3.47 12.34 -9.36
CA PRO A 245 2.17 12.90 -9.02
C PRO A 245 2.25 14.40 -8.69
N GLN A 246 3.41 14.96 -8.35
CA GLN A 246 3.54 16.40 -8.06
C GLN A 246 3.36 17.27 -9.31
N THR A 247 3.67 16.74 -10.49
CA THR A 247 3.55 17.44 -11.78
C THR A 247 2.23 17.16 -12.49
N ALA A 248 1.35 16.36 -11.88
CA ALA A 248 0.08 15.97 -12.45
C ALA A 248 -0.96 17.10 -12.42
N GLU A 249 -1.48 17.46 -13.59
CA GLU A 249 -2.64 18.35 -13.76
C GLU A 249 -3.93 17.52 -13.77
N GLY A 250 -5.02 18.03 -13.17
CA GLY A 250 -6.34 17.38 -13.20
C GLY A 250 -6.79 16.70 -11.90
N SER A 251 -7.95 16.05 -11.95
CA SER A 251 -8.57 15.36 -10.82
C SER A 251 -7.94 13.99 -10.59
N ARG A 252 -7.54 13.72 -9.34
CA ARG A 252 -6.85 12.48 -8.97
C ARG A 252 -7.81 11.51 -8.32
N VAL A 253 -7.71 10.25 -8.70
CA VAL A 253 -8.26 9.14 -7.93
C VAL A 253 -7.12 8.37 -7.27
N LYS A 254 -7.40 7.81 -6.09
CA LYS A 254 -6.46 7.01 -5.31
C LYS A 254 -7.09 5.67 -5.00
N LEU A 255 -6.38 4.60 -5.34
CA LEU A 255 -6.72 3.23 -4.96
C LEU A 255 -5.59 2.65 -4.13
N ASN A 256 -5.91 2.10 -2.95
CA ASN A 256 -4.97 1.29 -2.19
C ASN A 256 -5.35 -0.18 -2.36
N ARG A 257 -4.36 -1.01 -2.71
CA ARG A 257 -4.48 -2.47 -2.74
C ARG A 257 -3.45 -3.09 -1.80
N TYR A 258 -3.75 -4.28 -1.33
CA TYR A 258 -2.91 -5.03 -0.40
C TYR A 258 -2.66 -6.40 -1.01
N ALA A 259 -1.39 -6.76 -1.16
CA ALA A 259 -0.93 -8.02 -1.72
C ALA A 259 0.08 -8.66 -0.78
N ILE A 260 0.36 -9.94 -0.98
CA ILE A 260 1.44 -10.66 -0.29
C ILE A 260 2.65 -10.68 -1.23
N LEU A 261 3.86 -10.61 -0.68
CA LEU A 261 5.08 -10.75 -1.48
C LEU A 261 5.30 -12.24 -1.80
N ASP A 262 5.72 -12.58 -3.01
CA ASP A 262 6.13 -13.96 -3.37
C ASP A 262 7.29 -14.41 -2.47
N ASP A 263 7.25 -15.64 -1.97
CA ASP A 263 8.07 -16.18 -0.85
C ASP A 263 8.07 -15.31 0.43
N PRO A 264 6.92 -15.08 1.10
CA PRO A 264 6.91 -14.27 2.32
C PRO A 264 7.52 -15.05 3.49
N SER A 265 8.27 -14.38 4.38
CA SER A 265 8.81 -15.06 5.58
C SER A 265 7.71 -15.43 6.58
N SER A 266 6.52 -14.84 6.44
CA SER A 266 5.28 -15.23 7.11
C SER A 266 4.04 -14.86 6.30
N SER A 267 2.92 -15.56 6.49
CA SER A 267 1.64 -15.26 5.84
C SER A 267 1.03 -13.90 6.20
N GLU A 268 1.68 -13.13 7.08
CA GLU A 268 1.22 -11.84 7.60
C GLU A 268 1.99 -10.66 6.97
N GLU A 269 2.88 -10.90 6.01
CA GLU A 269 3.59 -9.86 5.27
C GLU A 269 2.73 -9.26 4.16
N ILE A 270 2.46 -7.95 4.28
CA ILE A 270 1.61 -7.24 3.33
C ILE A 270 2.42 -6.19 2.59
N VAL A 271 2.21 -6.10 1.28
CA VAL A 271 2.65 -4.98 0.45
C VAL A 271 1.44 -4.13 0.11
N LYS A 272 1.49 -2.85 0.50
CA LYS A 272 0.54 -1.84 0.06
C LYS A 272 0.96 -1.33 -1.30
N VAL A 273 0.02 -1.34 -2.24
CA VAL A 273 0.14 -0.73 -3.55
C VAL A 273 -0.79 0.46 -3.60
N GLU A 274 -0.21 1.65 -3.53
CA GLU A 274 -0.93 2.91 -3.70
C GLU A 274 -0.86 3.32 -5.17
N VAL A 275 -2.03 3.43 -5.80
CA VAL A 275 -2.16 3.81 -7.21
C VAL A 275 -2.87 5.15 -7.29
N LEU A 276 -2.18 6.13 -7.86
CA LEU A 276 -2.74 7.43 -8.21
C LEU A 276 -2.96 7.47 -9.72
N ALA A 277 -4.11 7.96 -10.16
CA ALA A 277 -4.38 8.21 -11.58
C ALA A 277 -5.02 9.57 -11.81
N TRP A 278 -4.68 10.21 -12.92
CA TRP A 278 -5.19 11.53 -13.31
C TRP A 278 -5.39 11.63 -14.82
#